data_AF-A0A2T0TCB0-F1
#
_entry.id   AF-A0A2T0TCB0-F1
#
_cell.length_a   1.000
_cell.length_b   1.000
_cell.length_c   1.000
_cell.angle_alpha   90.00
_cell.angle_beta   90.00
_cell.angle_gamma   90.00
#
_symmetry.space_group_name_H-M   'P 1'
#
loop_
_entity.id
_entity.type
_entity.pdbx_description
1 polymer ?
#
loop_
_entity_poly.entity_id
_entity_poly.type
_entity_poly.pdbx_seq_one_letter_code
_entity_poly.pdbx_strand_id
1 'polypeptide(L)'
;MTTLLDPSTDLQGDASAVQERARQAFRESATAGTPLSRQALGDMFGRSASWARDRIAEVRQTDDSATDNPTGTVGDKSPIETTASGAGIDGTAAAVSPAPDDDTPDMTPSAPDMAPTATPVVNHHGARFMARLGFAIGSLVSVAGNWLAAWLPAAVMPPGWAPSLPSQIGAGVWPVVLLVSIEVLARTSWKPGWYWVLIRVLGGGVVALGSGVISYGHIHEVLLSWGYDRLGAGVGPLVIDGLMVVSGFALLSMSTATRKG
;
A
#
# COMPACT_ATOMS: atom_id res chain seq x y z
N MET A 1 -46.20 1.97 16.13
CA MET A 1 -45.18 1.96 15.07
C MET A 1 -44.39 3.25 15.22
N THR A 2 -43.21 3.19 15.80
CA THR A 2 -42.33 4.36 15.96
C THR A 2 -41.00 3.98 15.34
N THR A 3 -40.71 4.55 14.18
CA THR A 3 -39.46 4.29 13.47
C THR A 3 -38.32 4.95 14.26
N LEU A 4 -37.49 4.13 14.90
CA LEU A 4 -36.21 4.58 15.43
C LEU A 4 -35.33 4.95 14.22
N LEU A 5 -35.16 6.25 13.96
CA LEU A 5 -34.10 6.71 13.08
C LEU A 5 -32.76 6.39 13.76
N ASP A 6 -31.84 5.85 12.96
CA ASP A 6 -30.49 5.51 13.40
C ASP A 6 -29.64 6.81 13.46
N PRO A 7 -29.19 7.26 14.65
CA PRO A 7 -28.40 8.48 14.81
C PRO A 7 -27.04 8.41 14.08
N SER A 8 -26.61 7.23 13.64
CA SER A 8 -25.44 7.06 12.75
C SER A 8 -25.63 7.78 11.41
N THR A 9 -26.87 7.84 10.92
CA THR A 9 -27.23 8.46 9.63
C THR A 9 -27.10 9.99 9.72
N ASP A 10 -27.57 10.58 10.81
CA ASP A 10 -27.56 12.04 11.01
C ASP A 10 -26.12 12.57 11.08
N LEU A 11 -25.22 11.88 11.78
CA LEU A 11 -23.81 12.31 11.93
C LEU A 11 -22.98 12.16 10.65
N GLN A 12 -23.25 11.15 9.81
CA GLN A 12 -22.63 11.05 8.48
C GLN A 12 -23.23 12.09 7.52
N GLY A 13 -24.53 12.39 7.67
CA GLY A 13 -25.20 13.51 7.02
C GLY A 13 -24.53 14.85 7.36
N ASP A 14 -24.28 15.13 8.63
CA ASP A 14 -23.63 16.37 9.07
C ASP A 14 -22.19 16.49 8.55
N ALA A 15 -21.39 15.43 8.62
CA ALA A 15 -20.00 15.44 8.14
C ALA A 15 -19.93 15.67 6.62
N SER A 16 -20.79 15.01 5.84
CA SER A 16 -20.87 15.20 4.39
C SER A 16 -21.47 16.57 4.01
N ALA A 17 -22.46 17.07 4.74
CA ALA A 17 -23.01 18.41 4.56
C ALA A 17 -21.99 19.52 4.83
N VAL A 18 -21.11 19.37 5.83
CA VAL A 18 -20.00 20.31 6.07
C VAL A 18 -18.98 20.27 4.92
N GLN A 19 -18.69 19.09 4.36
CA GLN A 19 -17.79 18.96 3.21
C GLN A 19 -18.39 19.57 1.92
N GLU A 20 -19.70 19.39 1.68
CA GLU A 20 -20.38 20.03 0.54
C GLU A 20 -20.40 21.56 0.70
N ARG A 21 -20.79 22.07 1.88
CA ARG A 21 -20.77 23.52 2.16
C ARG A 21 -19.38 24.14 1.94
N ALA A 22 -18.30 23.44 2.27
CA ALA A 22 -16.94 23.90 2.00
C ALA A 22 -16.58 23.92 0.51
N ARG A 23 -17.01 22.90 -0.25
CA ARG A 23 -16.84 22.88 -1.73
C ARG A 23 -17.69 23.96 -2.41
N GLN A 24 -18.90 24.21 -1.93
CA GLN A 24 -19.77 25.28 -2.42
C GLN A 24 -19.18 26.67 -2.12
N ALA A 25 -18.78 26.95 -0.89
CA ALA A 25 -18.19 28.24 -0.52
C ALA A 25 -16.90 28.56 -1.31
N PHE A 26 -16.08 27.54 -1.60
CA PHE A 26 -14.94 27.70 -2.49
C PHE A 26 -15.37 28.04 -3.94
N ARG A 27 -16.33 27.31 -4.52
CA ARG A 27 -16.86 27.59 -5.87
C ARG A 27 -17.46 28.99 -5.99
N GLU A 28 -18.22 29.43 -4.99
CA GLU A 28 -18.77 30.79 -4.92
C GLU A 28 -17.65 31.85 -4.89
N SER A 29 -16.62 31.66 -4.06
CA SER A 29 -15.47 32.59 -4.00
C SER A 29 -14.65 32.64 -5.29
N ALA A 30 -14.50 31.50 -5.98
CA ALA A 30 -13.81 31.43 -7.27
C ALA A 30 -14.62 32.16 -8.36
N THR A 31 -15.94 32.00 -8.36
CA THR A 31 -16.86 32.70 -9.28
C THR A 31 -16.86 34.21 -9.04
N ALA A 32 -16.68 34.65 -7.79
CA ALA A 32 -16.53 36.05 -7.42
C ALA A 32 -15.17 36.67 -7.82
N GLY A 33 -14.26 35.91 -8.44
CA GLY A 33 -12.95 36.38 -8.91
C GLY A 33 -11.84 36.44 -7.84
N THR A 34 -12.16 36.15 -6.58
CA THR A 34 -11.20 36.08 -5.46
C THR A 34 -11.34 34.73 -4.73
N PRO A 35 -10.72 33.65 -5.25
CA PRO A 35 -10.84 32.33 -4.66
C PRO A 35 -10.28 32.30 -3.24
N LEU A 36 -11.05 31.73 -2.31
CA LEU A 36 -10.67 31.60 -0.90
C LEU A 36 -9.33 30.85 -0.75
N SER A 37 -8.43 31.42 0.04
CA SER A 37 -7.19 30.73 0.38
C SER A 37 -7.48 29.51 1.25
N ARG A 38 -6.64 28.48 1.14
CA ARG A 38 -6.68 27.27 1.99
C ARG A 38 -6.68 27.56 3.49
N GLN A 39 -6.14 28.72 3.92
CA GLN A 39 -6.15 29.11 5.33
C GLN A 39 -7.50 29.72 5.70
N ALA A 40 -7.98 30.71 4.94
CA ALA A 40 -9.30 31.32 5.16
C ALA A 40 -10.45 30.30 5.09
N LEU A 41 -10.38 29.34 4.16
CA LEU A 41 -11.34 28.24 4.05
C LEU A 41 -11.24 27.25 5.23
N GLY A 42 -10.05 27.03 5.80
CA GLY A 42 -9.88 26.24 7.01
C GLY A 42 -10.50 26.94 8.23
N ASP A 43 -10.10 28.20 8.45
CA ASP A 43 -10.55 29.02 9.57
C ASP A 43 -12.09 29.18 9.58
N MET A 44 -12.70 29.41 8.42
CA MET A 44 -14.16 29.55 8.26
C MET A 44 -14.98 28.32 8.68
N PHE A 45 -14.40 27.11 8.60
CA PHE A 45 -15.07 25.86 9.02
C PHE A 45 -14.51 25.30 10.34
N GLY A 46 -13.59 26.01 11.01
CA GLY A 46 -12.89 25.49 12.19
C GLY A 46 -12.11 24.20 11.88
N ARG A 47 -11.36 24.20 10.77
CA ARG A 47 -10.60 23.06 10.23
C ARG A 47 -9.20 23.48 9.82
N SER A 48 -8.30 22.52 9.65
CA SER A 48 -6.92 22.78 9.25
C SER A 48 -6.82 23.25 7.79
N ALA A 49 -5.77 24.03 7.49
CA ALA A 49 -5.41 24.41 6.12
C ALA A 49 -5.00 23.20 5.25
N SER A 50 -4.73 22.02 5.84
CA SER A 50 -4.53 20.77 5.10
C SER A 50 -5.85 20.16 4.64
N TRP A 51 -6.87 20.10 5.50
CA TRP A 51 -8.22 19.65 5.16
C TRP A 51 -8.86 20.54 4.09
N ALA A 52 -8.72 21.86 4.22
CA ALA A 52 -9.23 22.82 3.24
C ALA A 52 -8.56 22.67 1.85
N ARG A 53 -7.28 22.29 1.81
CA ARG A 53 -6.55 22.02 0.55
C ARG A 53 -7.16 20.86 -0.23
N ASP A 54 -7.63 19.82 0.45
CA ASP A 54 -8.19 18.63 -0.19
C ASP A 54 -9.55 18.92 -0.81
N ARG A 55 -10.41 19.68 -0.12
CA ARG A 55 -11.69 20.17 -0.67
C ARG A 55 -11.49 21.06 -1.91
N ILE A 56 -10.44 21.90 -1.92
CA ILE A 56 -10.07 22.71 -3.09
C ILE A 56 -9.58 21.83 -4.25
N ALA A 57 -8.83 20.76 -3.98
CA ALA A 57 -8.35 19.84 -5.00
C ALA A 57 -9.50 19.05 -5.65
N GLU A 58 -10.49 18.61 -4.86
CA GLU A 58 -11.68 17.90 -5.37
C GLU A 58 -12.55 18.77 -6.29
N VAL A 59 -12.74 20.05 -5.96
CA VAL A 59 -13.46 20.98 -6.84
C VAL A 59 -12.72 21.12 -8.17
N ARG A 60 -11.40 21.35 -8.14
CA ARG A 60 -10.59 21.46 -9.36
C ARG A 60 -10.64 20.21 -10.22
N GLN A 61 -10.48 19.02 -9.62
CA GLN A 61 -10.62 17.75 -10.34
C GLN A 61 -12.01 17.59 -10.97
N THR A 62 -13.07 18.11 -10.34
CA THR A 62 -14.43 18.09 -10.89
C THR A 62 -14.56 19.05 -12.08
N ASP A 63 -14.00 20.26 -11.97
CA ASP A 63 -14.03 21.29 -13.03
C ASP A 63 -13.18 20.86 -14.24
N ASP A 64 -11.99 20.30 -14.00
CA ASP A 64 -11.10 19.71 -15.02
C ASP A 64 -11.83 18.56 -15.75
N SER A 65 -12.44 17.62 -15.00
CA SER A 65 -13.21 16.50 -15.55
C SER A 65 -14.47 16.93 -16.31
N ALA A 66 -15.05 18.08 -15.97
CA ALA A 66 -16.19 18.65 -16.68
C ALA A 66 -15.77 19.35 -18.00
N THR A 67 -14.49 19.71 -18.13
CA THR A 67 -13.94 20.40 -19.30
C THR A 67 -13.48 19.42 -20.39
N ASP A 68 -13.14 18.18 -20.04
CA ASP A 68 -12.59 17.14 -20.94
C ASP A 68 -13.63 16.37 -21.78
N ASN A 69 -14.85 16.89 -21.97
CA ASN A 69 -15.87 16.28 -22.84
C ASN A 69 -15.78 16.86 -24.27
N PRO A 70 -15.32 16.11 -25.29
CA PRO A 70 -14.78 16.71 -26.50
C PRO A 70 -15.84 17.11 -27.53
N THR A 71 -15.93 18.41 -27.81
CA THR A 71 -16.39 18.92 -29.10
C THR A 71 -15.26 19.78 -29.67
N GLY A 72 -14.57 19.28 -30.70
CA GLY A 72 -13.23 19.76 -31.05
C GLY A 72 -13.19 21.09 -31.82
N THR A 73 -11.99 21.67 -31.90
CA THR A 73 -11.50 22.42 -33.07
C THR A 73 -9.97 22.36 -33.10
N VAL A 74 -9.41 22.33 -34.31
CA VAL A 74 -7.98 22.21 -34.64
C VAL A 74 -7.17 23.43 -34.20
N GLY A 75 -5.95 23.21 -33.69
CA GLY A 75 -5.01 24.28 -33.33
C GLY A 75 -3.55 23.80 -33.37
N ASP A 76 -2.97 23.76 -34.57
CA ASP A 76 -1.57 23.41 -34.83
C ASP A 76 -0.58 24.50 -34.35
N LYS A 77 0.44 24.10 -33.57
CA LYS A 77 1.86 24.32 -33.92
C LYS A 77 2.85 23.62 -32.98
N SER A 78 3.88 23.06 -33.62
CA SER A 78 4.95 22.24 -33.04
C SER A 78 6.24 23.09 -32.81
N PRO A 79 7.47 22.52 -32.71
CA PRO A 79 8.12 22.18 -31.46
C PRO A 79 9.39 23.02 -31.18
N ILE A 80 9.98 22.88 -29.98
CA ILE A 80 11.41 23.21 -29.77
C ILE A 80 12.12 22.05 -29.07
N GLU A 81 13.03 21.45 -29.81
CA GLU A 81 14.05 20.50 -29.35
C GLU A 81 15.41 21.21 -29.48
N THR A 82 16.25 21.22 -28.44
CA THR A 82 17.68 21.59 -28.53
C THR A 82 18.48 20.96 -27.38
N THR A 83 18.97 19.75 -27.65
CA THR A 83 20.34 19.25 -27.42
C THR A 83 21.30 19.93 -26.42
N ALA A 84 21.61 19.16 -25.37
CA ALA A 84 22.94 18.52 -25.13
C ALA A 84 24.13 19.24 -24.43
N SER A 85 24.97 18.38 -23.83
CA SER A 85 26.35 18.56 -23.34
C SER A 85 26.55 19.21 -21.95
N GLY A 86 27.40 18.69 -21.04
CA GLY A 86 28.19 17.45 -21.07
C GLY A 86 29.29 17.43 -20.00
N ALA A 87 29.58 16.25 -19.41
CA ALA A 87 30.77 15.82 -18.64
C ALA A 87 30.36 14.65 -17.70
N GLY A 88 31.02 13.49 -17.60
CA GLY A 88 32.22 13.01 -18.29
C GLY A 88 33.32 12.59 -17.31
N ILE A 89 33.46 11.28 -17.07
CA ILE A 89 34.73 10.61 -16.74
C ILE A 89 34.64 9.12 -17.12
N ASP A 90 35.59 8.68 -17.94
CA ASP A 90 35.71 7.34 -18.53
C ASP A 90 36.74 6.44 -17.80
N GLY A 91 36.72 5.15 -18.16
CA GLY A 91 37.72 4.12 -17.85
C GLY A 91 37.08 2.73 -17.93
N THR A 92 37.11 1.93 -19.02
CA THR A 92 38.14 1.72 -20.08
C THR A 92 39.44 1.17 -19.49
N ALA A 93 40.05 0.04 -19.92
CA ALA A 93 39.76 -1.01 -20.93
C ALA A 93 40.16 -2.40 -20.34
N ALA A 94 40.18 -3.58 -21.00
CA ALA A 94 39.94 -4.09 -22.37
C ALA A 94 39.47 -5.58 -22.24
N ALA A 95 39.41 -6.51 -23.21
CA ALA A 95 39.68 -6.59 -24.65
C ALA A 95 38.78 -7.70 -25.29
N VAL A 96 38.99 -8.07 -26.57
CA VAL A 96 38.23 -9.12 -27.30
C VAL A 96 39.17 -10.01 -28.16
N SER A 97 39.12 -11.35 -27.95
CA SER A 97 39.40 -12.52 -28.86
C SER A 97 40.65 -12.55 -29.80
N PRO A 98 40.98 -13.65 -30.55
CA PRO A 98 40.49 -15.06 -30.61
C PRO A 98 41.60 -16.16 -30.46
N ALA A 99 41.29 -17.43 -30.84
CA ALA A 99 42.07 -18.70 -30.72
C ALA A 99 43.11 -18.94 -31.87
N PRO A 100 43.77 -20.13 -32.10
CA PRO A 100 43.71 -21.47 -31.45
C PRO A 100 45.06 -22.28 -31.29
N ASP A 101 44.93 -23.53 -30.82
CA ASP A 101 45.75 -24.77 -31.00
C ASP A 101 47.17 -25.01 -30.40
N ASP A 102 47.36 -26.31 -30.05
CA ASP A 102 48.56 -27.13 -29.71
C ASP A 102 49.78 -26.53 -28.98
N ASP A 103 50.12 -27.06 -27.79
CA ASP A 103 50.93 -28.29 -27.71
C ASP A 103 51.00 -28.84 -26.27
N THR A 104 51.09 -30.16 -26.09
CA THR A 104 51.23 -30.77 -24.75
C THR A 104 52.67 -31.18 -24.47
N PRO A 105 53.17 -30.93 -23.24
CA PRO A 105 53.87 -32.02 -22.57
C PRO A 105 53.36 -32.25 -21.14
N ASP A 106 53.21 -33.53 -20.81
CA ASP A 106 52.82 -34.05 -19.51
C ASP A 106 53.75 -33.54 -18.39
N MET A 107 53.23 -32.62 -17.59
CA MET A 107 53.68 -32.38 -16.23
C MET A 107 52.47 -32.46 -15.32
N THR A 108 52.23 -33.63 -14.72
CA THR A 108 51.25 -33.84 -13.65
C THR A 108 51.51 -32.86 -12.50
N PRO A 109 50.68 -31.82 -12.31
CA PRO A 109 50.81 -30.94 -11.17
C PRO A 109 50.16 -31.68 -10.00
N SER A 110 50.95 -32.05 -8.99
CA SER A 110 50.43 -32.59 -7.74
C SER A 110 49.31 -31.68 -7.25
N ALA A 111 48.08 -32.19 -7.26
CA ALA A 111 46.91 -31.40 -6.92
C ALA A 111 47.11 -30.81 -5.51
N PRO A 112 46.95 -29.49 -5.31
CA PRO A 112 46.82 -28.97 -3.96
C PRO A 112 45.61 -29.68 -3.34
N ASP A 113 45.80 -30.20 -2.13
CA ASP A 113 44.77 -30.91 -1.37
C ASP A 113 43.63 -29.94 -1.06
N MET A 114 42.69 -29.83 -2.00
CA MET A 114 41.54 -28.95 -1.91
C MET A 114 40.59 -29.55 -0.89
N ALA A 115 40.85 -29.22 0.37
CA ALA A 115 39.92 -29.38 1.47
C ALA A 115 38.52 -28.98 0.97
N PRO A 116 37.51 -29.87 1.12
CA PRO A 116 36.23 -29.68 0.47
C PRO A 116 35.66 -28.33 0.87
N THR A 117 35.46 -27.45 -0.13
CA THR A 117 34.87 -26.13 0.08
C THR A 117 33.55 -26.33 0.79
N ALA A 118 33.53 -26.04 2.09
CA ALA A 118 32.40 -26.36 2.95
C ALA A 118 31.18 -25.63 2.40
N THR A 119 30.27 -26.39 1.78
CA THR A 119 29.02 -25.84 1.27
C THR A 119 28.30 -25.21 2.46
N PRO A 120 27.96 -23.91 2.41
CA PRO A 120 27.37 -23.24 3.57
C PRO A 120 26.08 -23.97 3.91
N VAL A 121 26.04 -24.59 5.10
CA VAL A 121 24.88 -25.36 5.56
C VAL A 121 23.75 -24.36 5.79
N VAL A 122 22.89 -24.21 4.78
CA VAL A 122 21.74 -23.32 4.83
C VAL A 122 20.79 -23.86 5.89
N ASN A 123 20.77 -23.20 7.05
CA ASN A 123 19.96 -23.61 8.19
C ASN A 123 18.47 -23.35 7.92
N HIS A 124 17.84 -24.24 7.15
CA HIS A 124 16.42 -24.18 6.77
C HIS A 124 15.48 -24.08 7.99
N HIS A 125 15.87 -24.60 9.14
CA HIS A 125 15.12 -24.45 10.40
C HIS A 125 15.06 -22.98 10.86
N GLY A 126 16.19 -22.26 10.83
CA GLY A 126 16.25 -20.83 11.15
C GLY A 126 15.46 -19.97 10.16
N ALA A 127 15.60 -20.25 8.87
CA ALA A 127 14.84 -19.54 7.82
C ALA A 127 13.31 -19.73 7.98
N ARG A 128 12.85 -20.96 8.25
CA ARG A 128 11.43 -21.25 8.53
C ARG A 128 10.91 -20.53 9.78
N PHE A 129 11.73 -20.43 10.83
CA PHE A 129 11.38 -19.69 12.05
C PHE A 129 11.24 -18.20 11.77
N MET A 130 12.23 -17.57 11.12
CA MET A 130 12.21 -16.14 10.84
C MET A 130 11.07 -15.74 9.89
N ALA A 131 10.76 -16.56 8.89
CA ALA A 131 9.61 -16.31 8.03
C ALA A 131 8.26 -16.42 8.77
N ARG A 132 8.10 -17.37 9.70
CA ARG A 132 6.91 -17.41 10.57
C ARG A 132 6.83 -16.19 11.48
N LEU A 133 7.96 -15.78 12.05
CA LEU A 133 8.04 -14.62 12.95
C LEU A 133 7.70 -13.32 12.21
N GLY A 134 8.25 -13.10 11.01
CA GLY A 134 7.95 -11.93 10.18
C GLY A 134 6.46 -11.86 9.79
N PHE A 135 5.88 -12.98 9.37
CA PHE A 135 4.45 -13.06 9.08
C PHE A 135 3.57 -12.78 10.32
N ALA A 136 3.93 -13.35 11.48
CA ALA A 136 3.20 -13.14 12.73
C ALA A 136 3.29 -11.70 13.23
N ILE A 137 4.47 -11.08 13.17
CA ILE A 137 4.67 -9.66 13.51
C ILE A 137 3.84 -8.77 12.58
N GLY A 138 3.92 -8.97 11.26
CA GLY A 138 3.11 -8.20 10.31
C GLY A 138 1.61 -8.34 10.56
N SER A 139 1.14 -9.56 10.84
CA SER A 139 -0.27 -9.83 11.19
C SER A 139 -0.71 -9.08 12.45
N LEU A 140 0.10 -9.13 13.52
CA LEU A 140 -0.18 -8.44 14.78
C LEU A 140 -0.18 -6.91 14.61
N VAL A 141 0.79 -6.36 13.88
CA VAL A 141 0.87 -4.91 13.61
C VAL A 141 -0.29 -4.44 12.75
N SER A 142 -0.71 -5.23 11.75
CA SER A 142 -1.89 -4.92 10.91
C SER A 142 -3.19 -4.85 11.75
N VAL A 143 -3.43 -5.85 12.60
CA VAL A 143 -4.60 -5.86 13.50
C VAL A 143 -4.50 -4.73 14.54
N ALA A 144 -3.33 -4.48 15.13
CA ALA A 144 -3.14 -3.44 16.14
C ALA A 144 -3.29 -2.02 15.56
N GLY A 145 -2.80 -1.77 14.35
CA GLY A 145 -2.97 -0.49 13.65
C GLY A 145 -4.44 -0.21 13.32
N ASN A 146 -5.18 -1.23 12.89
CA ASN A 146 -6.63 -1.14 12.72
C ASN A 146 -7.37 -0.90 14.04
N TRP A 147 -7.04 -1.64 15.10
CA TRP A 147 -7.64 -1.42 16.42
C TRP A 147 -7.36 -0.01 16.94
N LEU A 148 -6.13 0.50 16.73
CA LEU A 148 -5.75 1.86 17.10
C LEU A 148 -6.51 2.93 16.29
N ALA A 149 -6.95 2.63 15.06
CA ALA A 149 -7.76 3.56 14.28
C ALA A 149 -9.08 3.91 14.97
N ALA A 150 -9.66 2.99 15.75
CA ALA A 150 -10.84 3.29 16.58
C ALA A 150 -10.55 4.32 17.69
N TRP A 151 -9.28 4.52 18.09
CA TRP A 151 -8.85 5.49 19.10
C TRP A 151 -8.46 6.85 18.51
N LEU A 152 -8.56 7.07 17.19
CA LEU A 152 -8.35 8.41 16.63
C LEU A 152 -9.36 9.42 17.19
N PRO A 153 -9.01 10.72 17.22
CA PRO A 153 -9.89 11.75 17.75
C PRO A 153 -11.23 11.85 17.00
N ALA A 154 -12.31 11.46 17.68
CA ALA A 154 -13.66 11.79 17.27
C ALA A 154 -13.88 13.31 17.28
N ALA A 155 -14.80 13.79 16.43
CA ALA A 155 -15.10 15.22 16.29
C ALA A 155 -15.57 15.91 17.59
N VAL A 156 -16.03 15.13 18.58
CA VAL A 156 -16.35 15.59 19.94
C VAL A 156 -15.80 14.58 20.95
N MET A 157 -14.93 15.05 21.84
CA MET A 157 -14.40 14.28 22.97
C MET A 157 -14.86 14.90 24.30
N PRO A 158 -15.91 14.36 24.96
CA PRO A 158 -16.17 14.67 26.36
C PRO A 158 -15.02 14.18 27.26
N PRO A 159 -14.84 14.74 28.47
CA PRO A 159 -13.87 14.24 29.44
C PRO A 159 -14.08 12.76 29.74
N GLY A 160 -13.01 11.95 29.64
CA GLY A 160 -13.08 10.51 29.82
C GLY A 160 -13.61 9.72 28.60
N TRP A 161 -13.68 10.33 27.41
CA TRP A 161 -14.04 9.62 26.18
C TRP A 161 -13.10 8.45 25.89
N ALA A 162 -13.68 7.32 25.53
CA ALA A 162 -13.01 6.16 24.96
C ALA A 162 -13.91 5.56 23.86
N PRO A 163 -13.34 4.95 22.81
CA PRO A 163 -14.13 4.36 21.74
C PRO A 163 -14.93 3.16 22.24
N SER A 164 -16.16 3.04 21.75
CA SER A 164 -17.03 1.92 22.11
C SER A 164 -16.43 0.57 21.69
N LEU A 165 -16.72 -0.49 22.45
CA LEU A 165 -16.23 -1.83 22.13
C LEU A 165 -16.61 -2.29 20.70
N PRO A 166 -17.81 -2.00 20.16
CA PRO A 166 -18.14 -2.27 18.76
C PRO A 166 -17.27 -1.52 17.76
N SER A 167 -16.85 -0.27 18.03
CA SER A 167 -15.93 0.49 17.17
C SER A 167 -14.54 -0.18 17.13
N GLN A 168 -14.01 -0.52 18.30
CA GLN A 168 -12.72 -1.20 18.44
C GLN A 168 -12.69 -2.56 17.71
N ILE A 169 -13.75 -3.36 17.85
CA ILE A 169 -13.88 -4.64 17.15
C ILE A 169 -14.08 -4.42 15.64
N GLY A 170 -14.96 -3.49 15.27
CA GLY A 170 -15.31 -3.19 13.87
C GLY A 170 -14.14 -2.61 13.06
N ALA A 171 -13.21 -1.92 13.70
CA ALA A 171 -11.97 -1.50 13.04
C ALA A 171 -11.01 -2.69 12.85
N GLY A 172 -10.79 -3.50 13.89
CA GLY A 172 -9.87 -4.66 13.85
C GLY A 172 -10.34 -5.88 13.04
N VAL A 173 -11.64 -6.00 12.71
CA VAL A 173 -12.20 -7.22 12.11
C VAL A 173 -11.71 -7.50 10.69
N TRP A 174 -11.42 -6.47 9.89
CA TRP A 174 -11.06 -6.61 8.47
C TRP A 174 -9.82 -7.48 8.25
N PRO A 175 -8.63 -7.15 8.81
CA PRO A 175 -7.45 -8.01 8.67
C PRO A 175 -7.65 -9.41 9.27
N VAL A 176 -8.48 -9.57 10.31
CA VAL A 176 -8.81 -10.90 10.89
C VAL A 176 -9.57 -11.76 9.89
N VAL A 177 -10.57 -11.20 9.20
CA VAL A 177 -11.33 -11.92 8.14
C VAL A 177 -10.42 -12.31 6.97
N LEU A 178 -9.45 -11.45 6.61
CA LEU A 178 -8.45 -11.78 5.59
C LEU A 178 -7.53 -12.93 6.04
N LEU A 179 -7.01 -12.91 7.26
CA LEU A 179 -6.17 -13.98 7.80
C LEU A 179 -6.92 -15.33 7.87
N VAL A 180 -8.18 -15.32 8.32
CA VAL A 180 -9.04 -16.52 8.31
C VAL A 180 -9.25 -17.03 6.88
N SER A 181 -9.46 -16.13 5.92
CA SER A 181 -9.63 -16.49 4.51
C SER A 181 -8.36 -17.11 3.92
N ILE A 182 -7.18 -16.56 4.22
CA ILE A 182 -5.88 -17.13 3.83
C ILE A 182 -5.70 -18.53 4.44
N GLU A 183 -6.04 -18.72 5.72
CA GLU A 183 -5.92 -20.01 6.40
C GLU A 183 -6.85 -21.07 5.79
N VAL A 184 -8.10 -20.71 5.46
CA VAL A 184 -9.02 -21.58 4.71
C VAL A 184 -8.44 -21.93 3.34
N LEU A 185 -7.97 -20.95 2.57
CA LEU A 185 -7.37 -21.15 1.26
C LEU A 185 -6.11 -22.04 1.33
N ALA A 186 -5.35 -21.98 2.42
CA ALA A 186 -4.13 -22.76 2.67
C ALA A 186 -4.41 -24.20 3.12
N ARG A 187 -5.44 -24.43 3.96
CA ARG A 187 -5.80 -25.77 4.47
C ARG A 187 -6.70 -26.57 3.54
N THR A 188 -7.46 -25.94 2.65
CA THR A 188 -8.36 -26.65 1.75
C THR A 188 -7.59 -27.41 0.65
N SER A 189 -7.82 -28.71 0.55
CA SER A 189 -7.37 -29.55 -0.57
C SER A 189 -8.26 -29.31 -1.80
N TRP A 190 -7.91 -28.29 -2.60
CA TRP A 190 -8.64 -27.93 -3.82
C TRP A 190 -8.54 -29.04 -4.88
N LYS A 191 -9.63 -29.26 -5.61
CA LYS A 191 -9.63 -30.16 -6.79
C LYS A 191 -8.70 -29.60 -7.88
N PRO A 192 -8.01 -30.45 -8.66
CA PRO A 192 -7.21 -29.99 -9.78
C PRO A 192 -8.10 -29.40 -10.89
N GLY A 193 -7.58 -28.40 -11.60
CA GLY A 193 -8.24 -27.75 -12.74
C GLY A 193 -8.23 -26.23 -12.66
N TRP A 194 -8.13 -25.56 -13.80
CA TRP A 194 -8.02 -24.10 -13.91
C TRP A 194 -9.21 -23.36 -13.27
N TYR A 195 -10.42 -23.92 -13.34
CA TYR A 195 -11.62 -23.32 -12.73
C TYR A 195 -11.54 -23.26 -11.20
N TRP A 196 -10.96 -24.28 -10.55
CA TRP A 196 -10.75 -24.27 -9.09
C TRP A 196 -9.65 -23.28 -8.68
N VAL A 197 -8.65 -23.08 -9.53
CA VAL A 197 -7.66 -22.00 -9.36
C VAL A 197 -8.33 -20.63 -9.49
N LEU A 198 -9.20 -20.45 -10.50
CA LEU A 198 -9.93 -19.20 -10.69
C LEU A 198 -10.83 -18.86 -9.49
N ILE A 199 -11.60 -19.82 -8.96
CA ILE A 199 -12.39 -19.63 -7.72
C ILE A 199 -11.49 -19.23 -6.55
N ARG A 200 -10.35 -19.92 -6.36
CA ARG A 200 -9.41 -19.64 -5.27
C ARG A 200 -8.84 -18.22 -5.36
N VAL A 201 -8.42 -17.80 -6.55
CA VAL A 201 -7.84 -16.48 -6.81
C VAL A 201 -8.91 -15.39 -6.72
N LEU A 202 -10.10 -15.60 -7.27
CA LEU A 202 -11.19 -14.62 -7.25
C LEU A 202 -11.75 -14.43 -5.82
N GLY A 203 -12.07 -15.53 -5.12
CA GLY A 203 -12.60 -15.47 -3.76
C GLY A 203 -11.58 -14.88 -2.77
N GLY A 204 -10.33 -15.32 -2.82
CA GLY A 204 -9.26 -14.73 -2.01
C GLY A 204 -8.97 -13.28 -2.38
N GLY A 205 -8.96 -12.95 -3.68
CA GLY A 205 -8.69 -11.61 -4.19
C GLY A 205 -9.75 -10.58 -3.80
N VAL A 206 -11.04 -10.93 -3.83
CA VAL A 206 -12.13 -10.05 -3.39
C VAL A 206 -12.01 -9.74 -1.89
N VAL A 207 -11.76 -10.74 -1.05
CA VAL A 207 -11.59 -10.51 0.40
C VAL A 207 -10.32 -9.70 0.68
N ALA A 208 -9.21 -9.98 -0.02
CA ALA A 208 -7.97 -9.24 0.11
C ALA A 208 -8.10 -7.77 -0.31
N LEU A 209 -8.81 -7.48 -1.41
CA LEU A 209 -9.09 -6.10 -1.84
C LEU A 209 -9.98 -5.36 -0.83
N GLY A 210 -11.12 -5.93 -0.46
CA GLY A 210 -12.07 -5.28 0.45
C GLY A 210 -11.46 -5.03 1.84
N SER A 211 -10.80 -6.04 2.41
CA SER A 211 -10.08 -5.89 3.67
C SER A 211 -8.91 -4.93 3.56
N GLY A 212 -8.13 -5.02 2.49
CA GLY A 212 -6.93 -4.23 2.26
C GLY A 212 -7.23 -2.74 2.17
N VAL A 213 -8.22 -2.34 1.38
CA VAL A 213 -8.60 -0.92 1.21
C VAL A 213 -9.01 -0.26 2.54
N ILE A 214 -9.87 -0.93 3.32
CA ILE A 214 -10.34 -0.40 4.61
C ILE A 214 -9.18 -0.38 5.63
N SER A 215 -8.44 -1.47 5.72
CA SER A 215 -7.27 -1.60 6.62
C SER A 215 -6.18 -0.57 6.32
N TYR A 216 -5.91 -0.33 5.04
CA TYR A 216 -4.94 0.66 4.59
C TYR A 216 -5.36 2.07 5.01
N GLY A 217 -6.63 2.43 4.80
CA GLY A 217 -7.18 3.72 5.24
C GLY A 217 -7.01 3.96 6.74
N HIS A 218 -7.40 2.97 7.57
CA HIS A 218 -7.23 3.03 9.02
C HIS A 218 -5.77 3.27 9.45
N ILE A 219 -4.81 2.51 8.93
CA ILE A 219 -3.40 2.65 9.31
C ILE A 219 -2.81 3.96 8.75
N HIS A 220 -3.24 4.39 7.55
CA HIS A 220 -2.86 5.68 6.98
C HIS A 220 -3.31 6.85 7.86
N GLU A 221 -4.56 6.84 8.33
CA GLU A 221 -5.10 7.85 9.25
C GLU A 221 -4.37 7.87 10.60
N VAL A 222 -4.06 6.69 11.16
CA VAL A 222 -3.20 6.56 12.36
C VAL A 222 -1.85 7.25 12.15
N LEU A 223 -1.16 6.97 11.05
CA LEU A 223 0.14 7.56 10.75
C LEU A 223 0.05 9.08 10.54
N LEU A 224 -0.98 9.57 9.86
CA LEU A 224 -1.24 11.01 9.74
C LEU A 224 -1.51 11.66 11.11
N SER A 225 -2.22 11.00 12.02
CA SER A 225 -2.49 11.51 13.37
C SER A 225 -1.22 11.63 14.23
N TRP A 226 -0.21 10.80 13.94
CA TRP A 226 1.12 10.86 14.54
C TRP A 226 2.05 11.90 13.89
N GLY A 227 1.59 12.63 12.87
CA GLY A 227 2.37 13.67 12.22
C GLY A 227 3.27 13.20 11.08
N TYR A 228 3.12 11.97 10.58
CA TYR A 228 3.77 11.56 9.34
C TYR A 228 3.22 12.36 8.15
N ASP A 229 4.05 12.60 7.15
CA ASP A 229 3.63 13.16 5.87
C ASP A 229 2.79 12.14 5.07
N ARG A 230 2.15 12.58 3.98
CA ARG A 230 1.27 11.69 3.18
C ARG A 230 2.00 10.54 2.50
N LEU A 231 3.27 10.71 2.12
CA LEU A 231 4.06 9.63 1.52
C LEU A 231 4.49 8.67 2.63
N GLY A 232 5.00 9.16 3.76
CA GLY A 232 5.31 8.32 4.93
C GLY A 232 4.12 7.49 5.42
N ALA A 233 2.96 8.14 5.59
CA ALA A 233 1.71 7.49 5.98
C ALA A 233 1.19 6.51 4.92
N GLY A 234 1.50 6.72 3.64
CA GLY A 234 1.14 5.79 2.56
C GLY A 234 2.08 4.58 2.43
N VAL A 235 3.36 4.76 2.78
CA VAL A 235 4.39 3.71 2.73
C VAL A 235 4.32 2.78 3.94
N GLY A 236 3.94 3.28 5.12
CA GLY A 236 3.85 2.48 6.36
C GLY A 236 3.08 1.15 6.21
N PRO A 237 1.82 1.14 5.73
CA PRO A 237 1.07 -0.09 5.50
C PRO A 237 1.74 -1.03 4.48
N LEU A 238 2.30 -0.48 3.40
CA LEU A 238 2.97 -1.28 2.35
C LEU A 238 4.21 -2.01 2.88
N VAL A 239 4.93 -1.46 3.87
CA VAL A 239 6.05 -2.15 4.51
C VAL A 239 5.58 -3.34 5.35
N ILE A 240 4.45 -3.20 6.05
CA ILE A 240 3.83 -4.27 6.85
C ILE A 240 3.37 -5.41 5.93
N ASP A 241 2.66 -5.09 4.85
CA ASP A 241 2.21 -6.07 3.86
C ASP A 241 3.40 -6.71 3.12
N GLY A 242 4.40 -5.92 2.73
CA GLY A 242 5.64 -6.41 2.11
C GLY A 242 6.38 -7.42 2.98
N LEU A 243 6.48 -7.17 4.29
CA LEU A 243 7.05 -8.13 5.26
C LEU A 243 6.28 -9.45 5.28
N MET A 244 4.93 -9.39 5.30
CA MET A 244 4.09 -10.60 5.29
C MET A 244 4.20 -11.36 3.96
N VAL A 245 4.22 -10.66 2.82
CA VAL A 245 4.34 -11.24 1.48
C VAL A 245 5.69 -11.93 1.30
N VAL A 246 6.81 -11.28 1.64
CA VAL A 246 8.16 -11.88 1.57
C VAL A 246 8.26 -13.09 2.51
N SER A 247 7.70 -12.99 3.71
CA SER A 247 7.63 -14.11 4.67
C SER A 247 6.83 -15.30 4.12
N GLY A 248 5.68 -15.04 3.48
CA GLY A 248 4.85 -16.05 2.85
C GLY A 248 5.53 -16.76 1.69
N PHE A 249 6.19 -16.01 0.80
CA PHE A 249 6.97 -16.58 -0.31
C PHE A 249 8.18 -17.39 0.17
N ALA A 250 8.85 -16.96 1.24
CA ALA A 250 9.92 -17.73 1.87
C ALA A 250 9.41 -19.08 2.42
N LEU A 251 8.26 -19.09 3.11
CA LEU A 251 7.63 -20.33 3.58
C LEU A 251 7.23 -21.25 2.40
N LEU A 252 6.69 -20.67 1.33
CA LEU A 252 6.30 -21.42 0.14
C LEU A 252 7.50 -22.10 -0.53
N SER A 253 8.59 -21.37 -0.78
CA SER A 253 9.80 -21.91 -1.45
C SER A 253 10.42 -23.07 -0.66
N MET A 254 10.44 -22.98 0.67
CA MET A 254 10.93 -24.02 1.57
C MET A 254 9.98 -25.23 1.71
N SER A 255 8.72 -25.10 1.30
CA SER A 255 7.76 -26.22 1.25
C SER A 255 7.88 -27.03 -0.05
N THR A 256 8.16 -26.36 -1.18
CA THR A 256 8.39 -27.03 -2.47
C THR A 256 9.67 -27.86 -2.50
N ALA A 257 10.71 -27.44 -1.79
CA ALA A 257 11.97 -28.19 -1.69
C ALA A 257 11.78 -29.59 -1.06
N THR A 258 10.93 -29.70 -0.04
CA THR A 258 10.68 -30.97 0.68
C THR A 258 9.81 -31.97 -0.11
N ARG A 259 9.19 -31.57 -1.23
CA ARG A 259 8.39 -32.48 -2.09
C ARG A 259 9.20 -33.12 -3.24
N LYS A 260 10.48 -32.77 -3.41
CA LYS A 260 11.36 -33.28 -4.48
C LYS A 260 12.47 -34.22 -3.98
N GLY A 261 12.41 -34.66 -2.72
CA GLY A 261 13.26 -35.69 -2.13
C GLY A 261 12.49 -36.97 -1.86
#